data_AF-A0AAD8CNX1-F1
#
_entry.id   AF-A0AAD8CNX1-F1
#
_cell.length_a   1.000
_cell.length_b   1.000
_cell.length_c   1.000
_cell.angle_alpha   90.00
_cell.angle_beta   90.00
_cell.angle_gamma   90.00
#
_symmetry.space_group_name_H-M   'P 1'
#
loop_
_entity.id
_entity.type
_entity.pdbx_description
1 polymer ?
#
loop_
_entity_poly.entity_id
_entity_poly.type
_entity_poly.pdbx_seq_one_letter_code
_entity_poly.pdbx_strand_id
1 'polypeptide(L)'
;ICVYWKYKGKESSWSTEGCTKLHSNQTHTVCSCDHLSSFAVLMALDESQMQENVALTVINYIAVIASLVCLSLAIFTFLFCRSIQKANTTIHLHLSVCLFLAHFLFLVGVSRTEKKASHCLQCRVLCAVIAGLLHYLFTASFAWMCLEGVQLYLLVRNLKVVKYSSRQGLRRRYMLLAGYGSPALIVAVSAGVFPGGYGTDTL
;
A
#
# COMPACT_ATOMS: atom_id res chain seq x y z
N ILE A 1 -5.95 -26.19 -12.09
CA ILE A 1 -7.17 -26.92 -12.49
C ILE A 1 -7.99 -26.05 -13.44
N CYS A 2 -8.55 -26.64 -14.48
CA CYS A 2 -9.38 -25.93 -15.47
C CYS A 2 -10.84 -25.99 -15.01
N VAL A 3 -11.54 -24.84 -15.00
CA VAL A 3 -12.94 -24.74 -14.59
C VAL A 3 -13.70 -23.78 -15.49
N TYR A 4 -15.02 -23.92 -15.48
CA TYR A 4 -15.94 -22.95 -16.06
C TYR A 4 -16.95 -22.49 -15.00
N TRP A 5 -17.55 -21.33 -15.24
CA TRP A 5 -18.59 -20.80 -14.37
C TRP A 5 -19.95 -21.41 -14.71
N LYS A 6 -20.54 -22.14 -13.75
CA LYS A 6 -21.84 -22.80 -13.91
C LYS A 6 -22.94 -21.93 -13.31
N TYR A 7 -23.77 -21.34 -14.16
CA TYR A 7 -24.94 -20.56 -13.72
C TYR A 7 -26.10 -21.49 -13.35
N LYS A 8 -26.42 -21.62 -12.06
CA LYS A 8 -27.64 -22.27 -11.55
C LYS A 8 -28.46 -21.30 -10.67
N GLY A 9 -28.92 -20.19 -11.25
CA GLY A 9 -29.77 -19.23 -10.54
C GLY A 9 -29.12 -18.66 -9.27
N LYS A 10 -29.63 -19.02 -8.09
CA LYS A 10 -29.13 -18.54 -6.78
C LYS A 10 -27.81 -19.19 -6.33
N GLU A 11 -27.41 -20.32 -6.92
CA GLU A 11 -26.15 -21.02 -6.59
C GLU A 11 -25.25 -21.13 -7.82
N SER A 12 -24.57 -20.05 -8.17
CA SER A 12 -23.51 -20.08 -9.18
C SER A 12 -22.20 -20.58 -8.58
N SER A 13 -21.55 -21.55 -9.23
CA SER A 13 -20.28 -22.10 -8.75
C SER A 13 -19.31 -22.44 -9.88
N TRP A 14 -18.02 -22.51 -9.55
CA TRP A 14 -17.00 -23.03 -10.44
C TRP A 14 -17.17 -24.54 -10.57
N SER A 15 -17.23 -25.05 -11.81
CA SER A 15 -17.36 -26.47 -12.10
C SER A 15 -16.27 -26.93 -13.06
N THR A 16 -15.83 -28.17 -12.90
CA THR A 16 -14.86 -28.85 -13.79
C THR A 16 -15.56 -29.70 -14.85
N GLU A 17 -16.90 -29.77 -14.84
CA GLU A 17 -17.69 -30.63 -15.73
C GLU A 17 -17.47 -30.26 -17.21
N GLY A 18 -17.17 -31.23 -18.07
CA GLY A 18 -16.91 -30.96 -19.49
C GLY A 18 -15.58 -30.23 -19.78
N CYS A 19 -14.78 -29.90 -18.76
CA CYS A 19 -13.48 -29.25 -18.90
C CYS A 19 -12.33 -30.18 -18.46
N THR A 20 -11.32 -30.31 -19.31
CA THR A 20 -10.13 -31.14 -19.07
C THR A 20 -8.84 -30.34 -19.27
N LYS A 21 -7.83 -30.63 -18.44
CA LYS A 21 -6.48 -30.06 -18.59
C LYS A 21 -5.71 -30.90 -19.60
N LEU A 22 -5.37 -30.33 -20.76
CA LEU A 22 -4.61 -31.04 -21.80
C LEU A 22 -3.12 -31.02 -21.51
N HIS A 23 -2.57 -29.83 -21.27
CA HIS A 23 -1.14 -29.64 -21.06
C HIS A 23 -0.89 -28.60 -19.98
N SER A 24 0.17 -28.77 -19.21
CA SER A 24 0.57 -27.85 -18.15
C SER A 24 2.08 -27.80 -18.13
N ASN A 25 2.64 -26.62 -18.40
CA ASN A 25 4.06 -26.34 -18.30
C ASN A 25 4.27 -25.13 -17.38
N GLN A 26 5.52 -24.78 -17.07
CA GLN A 26 5.88 -23.64 -16.24
C GLN A 26 5.41 -22.30 -16.83
N THR A 27 5.28 -22.21 -18.16
CA THR A 27 4.91 -20.96 -18.85
C THR A 27 3.43 -20.84 -19.18
N HIS A 28 2.73 -21.96 -19.36
CA HIS A 28 1.33 -21.94 -19.77
C HIS A 28 0.60 -23.24 -19.41
N THR A 29 -0.70 -23.12 -19.20
CA THR A 29 -1.62 -24.25 -19.02
C THR A 29 -2.66 -24.22 -20.13
N VAL A 30 -2.82 -25.34 -20.82
CA VAL A 30 -3.80 -25.54 -21.90
C VAL A 30 -4.97 -26.37 -21.39
N CYS A 31 -6.17 -25.84 -21.54
CA CYS A 31 -7.43 -26.47 -21.15
C CYS A 31 -8.31 -26.70 -22.39
N SER A 32 -9.10 -27.77 -22.38
CA SER A 32 -10.13 -28.06 -23.39
C SER A 32 -11.47 -28.24 -22.71
N CYS A 33 -12.50 -27.55 -23.19
CA CYS A 33 -13.86 -27.67 -22.71
C CYS A 33 -14.82 -27.92 -23.88
N ASP A 34 -15.87 -28.71 -23.65
CA ASP A 34 -16.85 -29.14 -24.66
C ASP A 34 -18.04 -28.18 -24.84
N HIS A 35 -18.06 -27.06 -24.12
CA HIS A 35 -19.13 -26.07 -24.12
C HIS A 35 -18.56 -24.65 -24.16
N LEU A 36 -19.40 -23.64 -24.46
CA LEU A 36 -19.03 -22.23 -24.45
C LEU A 36 -19.52 -21.55 -23.17
N SER A 37 -18.60 -21.08 -22.32
CA SER A 37 -18.91 -20.36 -21.06
C SER A 37 -17.73 -19.47 -20.63
N SER A 38 -17.79 -18.88 -19.43
CA SER A 38 -16.67 -18.18 -18.80
C SER A 38 -15.72 -19.19 -18.15
N PHE A 39 -14.51 -19.30 -18.69
CA PHE A 39 -13.48 -20.22 -18.21
C PHE A 39 -12.47 -19.55 -17.30
N ALA A 40 -11.91 -20.31 -16.37
CA ALA A 40 -10.79 -19.87 -15.54
C ALA A 40 -9.83 -21.03 -15.28
N VAL A 41 -8.56 -20.68 -15.05
CA VAL A 41 -7.54 -21.62 -14.58
C VAL A 41 -7.22 -21.29 -13.12
N LEU A 42 -7.61 -22.18 -12.22
CA LEU A 42 -7.29 -22.09 -10.80
C LEU A 42 -5.91 -22.71 -10.58
N MET A 43 -4.91 -21.91 -10.23
CA MET A 43 -3.56 -22.38 -9.95
C MET A 43 -3.40 -22.64 -8.45
N ALA A 44 -2.89 -23.82 -8.10
CA ALA A 44 -2.36 -24.11 -6.76
C ALA A 44 -0.84 -23.97 -6.85
N LEU A 45 -0.25 -23.22 -5.93
CA LEU A 45 1.21 -23.03 -5.87
C LEU A 45 1.86 -24.34 -5.38
N ASP A 46 2.79 -24.89 -6.16
CA ASP A 46 3.58 -26.08 -5.80
C ASP A 46 4.72 -25.72 -4.83
N GLU A 47 5.27 -26.71 -4.12
CA GLU A 47 6.33 -26.51 -3.11
C GLU A 47 7.60 -25.83 -3.65
N SER A 48 7.93 -25.98 -4.93
CA SER A 48 9.08 -25.30 -5.55
C SER A 48 8.87 -23.79 -5.74
N GLN A 49 7.63 -23.36 -6.00
CA GLN A 49 7.25 -21.95 -6.06
C GLN A 49 7.05 -21.38 -4.65
N MET A 50 6.72 -22.22 -3.66
CA MET A 50 6.77 -21.82 -2.24
C MET A 50 8.20 -21.44 -1.81
N GLN A 51 9.25 -22.15 -2.25
CA GLN A 51 10.64 -21.83 -1.92
C GLN A 51 11.07 -20.42 -2.40
N GLU A 52 10.68 -20.04 -3.62
CA GLU A 52 10.96 -18.71 -4.18
C GLU A 52 10.19 -17.61 -3.42
N ASN A 53 8.93 -17.89 -3.06
CA ASN A 53 8.13 -17.00 -2.22
C ASN A 53 8.73 -16.83 -0.81
N VAL A 54 9.35 -17.86 -0.24
CA VAL A 54 10.03 -17.78 1.06
C VAL A 54 11.22 -16.83 0.98
N ALA A 55 12.04 -16.90 -0.07
CA ALA A 55 13.20 -16.01 -0.25
C ALA A 55 12.77 -14.52 -0.34
N LEU A 56 11.77 -14.22 -1.17
CA LEU A 56 11.20 -12.88 -1.29
C LEU A 56 10.60 -12.38 0.03
N THR A 57 9.92 -13.25 0.77
CA THR A 57 9.34 -12.92 2.08
C THR A 57 10.41 -12.58 3.10
N VAL A 58 11.49 -13.37 3.17
CA VAL A 58 12.62 -13.13 4.09
C VAL A 58 13.32 -11.81 3.77
N ILE A 59 13.59 -11.54 2.49
CA ILE A 59 14.21 -10.28 2.05
C ILE A 59 13.33 -9.09 2.43
N ASN A 60 12.02 -9.17 2.17
CA ASN A 60 11.08 -8.12 2.53
C ASN A 60 11.07 -7.88 4.06
N TYR A 61 11.05 -8.94 4.85
CA TYR A 61 11.04 -8.84 6.31
C TYR A 61 12.30 -8.17 6.86
N ILE A 62 13.48 -8.57 6.37
CA ILE A 62 14.77 -7.96 6.74
C ILE A 62 14.80 -6.48 6.33
N ALA A 63 14.39 -6.17 5.09
CA ALA A 63 14.37 -4.81 4.56
C ALA A 63 13.45 -3.89 5.38
N VAL A 64 12.25 -4.35 5.73
CA VAL A 64 11.29 -3.59 6.55
C VAL A 64 11.84 -3.34 7.96
N ILE A 65 12.44 -4.35 8.61
CA ILE A 65 13.04 -4.18 9.94
C ILE A 65 14.20 -3.18 9.90
N ALA A 66 15.12 -3.34 8.95
CA ALA A 66 16.25 -2.42 8.78
C ALA A 66 15.77 -0.98 8.55
N SER A 67 14.73 -0.81 7.73
CA SER A 67 14.10 0.50 7.47
C SER A 67 13.47 1.09 8.73
N LEU A 68 12.75 0.30 9.53
CA LEU A 68 12.16 0.74 10.80
C LEU A 68 13.24 1.22 11.78
N VAL A 69 14.34 0.49 11.92
CA VAL A 69 15.47 0.89 12.76
C VAL A 69 16.05 2.22 12.28
N CYS A 70 16.34 2.34 10.98
CA CYS A 70 16.88 3.57 10.40
C CYS A 70 15.95 4.78 10.61
N LEU A 71 14.66 4.62 10.31
CA LEU A 71 13.66 5.67 10.49
C LEU A 71 13.51 6.07 11.97
N SER A 72 13.56 5.10 12.89
CA SER A 72 13.49 5.39 14.32
C SER A 72 14.67 6.24 14.80
N LEU A 73 15.89 5.94 14.33
CA LEU A 73 17.09 6.72 14.63
C LEU A 73 17.01 8.13 14.04
N ALA A 74 16.48 8.27 12.81
CA ALA A 74 16.27 9.57 12.18
C ALA A 74 15.26 10.43 12.97
N ILE A 75 14.11 9.85 13.35
CA ILE A 75 13.09 10.53 14.16
C ILE A 75 13.69 10.95 15.50
N PHE A 76 14.39 10.04 16.19
CA PHE A 76 15.05 10.34 17.46
C PHE A 76 16.04 11.49 17.32
N THR A 77 16.89 11.44 16.30
CA THR A 77 17.87 12.51 16.01
C THR A 77 17.17 13.85 15.81
N PHE A 78 16.09 13.91 15.03
CA PHE A 78 15.35 15.16 14.79
C PHE A 78 14.60 15.68 16.02
N LEU A 79 14.16 14.80 16.92
CA LEU A 79 13.49 15.18 18.17
C LEU A 79 14.48 15.68 19.23
N PHE A 80 15.60 14.98 19.42
CA PHE A 80 16.59 15.30 20.44
C PHE A 80 17.49 16.47 20.02
N CYS A 81 17.87 16.54 18.73
CA CYS A 81 18.63 17.65 18.20
C CYS A 81 17.68 18.79 17.78
N ARG A 82 17.00 19.39 18.75
CA ARG A 82 16.14 20.57 18.54
C ARG A 82 16.91 21.75 17.91
N SER A 83 18.23 21.80 18.14
CA SER A 83 19.18 22.74 17.51
C SER A 83 19.21 22.63 15.96
N ILE A 84 18.87 21.46 15.39
CA ILE A 84 18.86 21.19 13.95
C ILE A 84 17.46 21.47 13.33
N GLN A 85 16.44 21.85 14.11
CA GLN A 85 15.10 22.17 13.61
C GLN A 85 15.08 23.49 12.79
N LYS A 86 15.48 23.40 11.52
CA LYS A 86 15.12 24.38 10.48
C LYS A 86 13.76 24.03 9.87
N ALA A 87 13.17 24.96 9.13
CA ALA A 87 11.89 24.75 8.41
C ALA A 87 11.91 23.50 7.51
N ASN A 88 13.09 23.16 6.94
CA ASN A 88 13.29 21.99 6.10
C ASN A 88 13.29 20.69 6.93
N THR A 89 13.88 20.70 8.13
CA THR A 89 13.96 19.53 9.04
C THR A 89 12.58 19.09 9.53
N THR A 90 11.61 20.01 9.58
CA THR A 90 10.23 19.67 9.96
C THR A 90 9.57 18.73 8.94
N ILE A 91 9.87 18.87 7.65
CA ILE A 91 9.26 18.05 6.59
C ILE A 91 9.82 16.64 6.61
N HIS A 92 11.14 16.50 6.73
CA HIS A 92 11.78 15.21 6.91
C HIS A 92 11.25 14.48 8.14
N LEU A 93 10.95 15.20 9.24
CA LEU A 93 10.30 14.60 10.41
C LEU A 93 8.91 14.03 10.06
N HIS A 94 8.03 14.83 9.42
CA HIS A 94 6.69 14.36 9.04
C HIS A 94 6.75 13.19 8.05
N LEU A 95 7.66 13.24 7.07
CA LEU A 95 7.91 12.15 6.12
C LEU A 95 8.35 10.87 6.83
N SER A 96 9.37 10.96 7.69
CA SER A 96 9.89 9.81 8.44
C SER A 96 8.85 9.20 9.37
N VAL A 97 8.02 10.03 10.02
CA VAL A 97 6.92 9.55 10.88
C VAL A 97 5.84 8.83 10.06
N CYS A 98 5.43 9.37 8.90
CA CYS A 98 4.47 8.72 8.02
C CYS A 98 4.97 7.37 7.52
N LEU A 99 6.23 7.30 7.07
CA LEU A 99 6.85 6.06 6.59
C LEU A 99 7.02 5.04 7.73
N PHE A 100 7.45 5.47 8.91
CA PHE A 100 7.58 4.59 10.07
C PHE A 100 6.25 3.95 10.43
N LEU A 101 5.17 4.76 10.50
CA LEU A 101 3.84 4.26 10.80
C LEU A 101 3.32 3.32 9.70
N ALA A 102 3.59 3.62 8.43
CA ALA A 102 3.21 2.75 7.31
C ALA A 102 3.89 1.37 7.40
N HIS A 103 5.21 1.34 7.58
CA HIS A 103 5.96 0.08 7.72
C HIS A 103 5.55 -0.70 8.97
N PHE A 104 5.30 -0.01 10.08
CA PHE A 104 4.80 -0.65 11.30
C PHE A 104 3.42 -1.28 11.10
N LEU A 105 2.48 -0.54 10.50
CA LEU A 105 1.13 -1.04 10.19
C LEU A 105 1.17 -2.21 9.20
N PHE A 106 2.07 -2.18 8.21
CA PHE A 106 2.28 -3.28 7.28
C PHE A 106 2.75 -4.55 8.01
N LEU A 107 3.75 -4.43 8.89
CA LEU A 107 4.28 -5.54 9.67
C LEU A 107 3.23 -6.13 10.61
N VAL A 108 2.46 -5.27 11.29
CA VAL A 108 1.34 -5.68 12.14
C VAL A 108 0.25 -6.34 11.30
N GLY A 109 -0.06 -5.81 10.12
CA GLY A 109 -1.03 -6.39 9.19
C GLY A 109 -0.68 -7.83 8.81
N VAL A 110 0.54 -8.03 8.29
CA VAL A 110 1.04 -9.35 7.86
C VAL A 110 1.12 -10.34 9.03
N SER A 111 1.64 -9.90 10.17
CA SER A 111 1.74 -10.76 11.38
C SER A 111 0.38 -11.21 11.90
N ARG A 112 -0.68 -10.44 11.67
CA ARG A 112 -2.05 -10.75 12.10
C ARG A 112 -2.76 -11.64 11.10
N THR A 113 -2.48 -11.51 9.81
CA THR A 113 -3.03 -12.40 8.76
C THR A 113 -2.48 -13.82 8.88
N GLU A 114 -1.18 -14.00 9.19
CA GLU A 114 -0.59 -15.33 9.38
C GLU A 114 -1.10 -16.05 10.63
N LYS A 115 -1.36 -15.31 11.72
CA LYS A 115 -1.79 -15.88 13.01
C LYS A 115 -3.29 -16.11 13.14
N LYS A 116 -4.11 -15.60 12.20
CA LYS A 116 -5.58 -15.69 12.24
C LYS A 116 -6.17 -15.98 10.86
N ALA A 117 -5.79 -17.11 10.27
CA ALA A 117 -6.41 -17.65 9.05
C ALA A 117 -7.78 -18.32 9.29
N SER A 118 -8.53 -17.97 10.34
CA SER A 118 -9.77 -18.67 10.70
C SER A 118 -10.83 -17.70 11.23
N HIS A 119 -11.69 -17.26 10.32
CA HIS A 119 -13.10 -16.93 10.54
C HIS A 119 -13.45 -15.88 11.62
N CYS A 120 -13.34 -14.57 11.29
CA CYS A 120 -14.09 -13.54 12.00
C CYS A 120 -14.33 -12.29 11.15
N LEU A 121 -15.58 -11.80 11.12
CA LEU A 121 -16.01 -10.54 10.48
C LEU A 121 -15.17 -9.33 10.93
N GLN A 122 -14.70 -9.34 12.19
CA GLN A 122 -13.83 -8.31 12.76
C GLN A 122 -12.47 -8.20 12.04
N CYS A 123 -11.92 -9.32 11.55
CA CYS A 123 -10.65 -9.31 10.81
C CYS A 123 -10.79 -8.59 9.46
N ARG A 124 -11.97 -8.66 8.81
CA ARG A 124 -12.21 -8.00 7.53
C ARG A 124 -12.25 -6.48 7.69
N VAL A 125 -12.92 -5.97 8.73
CA VAL A 125 -12.95 -4.53 9.04
C VAL A 125 -11.56 -4.03 9.43
N LEU A 126 -10.82 -4.78 10.25
CA LEU A 126 -9.44 -4.43 10.61
C LEU A 126 -8.52 -4.40 9.38
N CYS A 127 -8.63 -5.38 8.48
CA CYS A 127 -7.87 -5.42 7.24
C CYS A 127 -8.20 -4.20 6.36
N ALA A 128 -9.49 -3.87 6.24
CA ALA A 128 -9.96 -2.71 5.49
C ALA A 128 -9.41 -1.40 6.03
N VAL A 129 -9.48 -1.22 7.34
CA VAL A 129 -8.96 -0.03 8.02
C VAL A 129 -7.44 0.06 7.85
N ILE A 130 -6.71 -1.04 8.03
CA ILE A 130 -5.25 -1.06 7.83
C ILE A 130 -4.89 -0.74 6.38
N ALA A 131 -5.60 -1.31 5.40
CA ALA A 131 -5.40 -1.01 3.98
C ALA A 131 -5.67 0.46 3.66
N GLY A 132 -6.75 1.03 4.19
CA GLY A 132 -7.07 2.45 4.05
C GLY A 132 -6.02 3.37 4.68
N LEU A 133 -5.58 3.04 5.90
CA LEU A 133 -4.53 3.78 6.58
C LEU A 133 -3.19 3.69 5.85
N LEU A 134 -2.81 2.52 5.36
CA LEU A 134 -1.60 2.32 4.57
C LEU A 134 -1.64 3.17 3.30
N HIS A 135 -2.75 3.13 2.55
CA HIS A 135 -2.89 3.96 1.36
C HIS A 135 -2.78 5.45 1.70
N TYR A 136 -3.48 5.92 2.75
CA TYR A 136 -3.34 7.30 3.19
C TYR A 136 -1.89 7.68 3.54
N LEU A 137 -1.18 6.84 4.29
CA LEU A 137 0.18 7.12 4.75
C LEU A 137 1.20 7.14 3.62
N PHE A 138 1.09 6.23 2.64
CA PHE A 138 1.97 6.22 1.47
C PHE A 138 1.69 7.40 0.52
N THR A 139 0.42 7.75 0.32
CA THR A 139 0.09 8.93 -0.48
C THR A 139 0.52 10.21 0.23
N ALA A 140 0.43 10.26 1.56
CA ALA A 140 0.95 11.37 2.36
C ALA A 140 2.47 11.47 2.27
N SER A 141 3.21 10.37 2.39
CA SER A 141 4.67 10.42 2.23
C SER A 141 5.07 10.91 0.83
N PHE A 142 4.37 10.46 -0.22
CA PHE A 142 4.58 10.96 -1.59
C PHE A 142 4.31 12.47 -1.71
N ALA A 143 3.19 12.96 -1.18
CA ALA A 143 2.87 14.38 -1.20
C ALA A 143 3.91 15.23 -0.44
N TRP A 144 4.37 14.75 0.72
CA TRP A 144 5.41 15.40 1.51
C TRP A 144 6.76 15.43 0.79
N MET A 145 7.13 14.34 0.11
CA MET A 145 8.35 14.28 -0.72
C MET A 145 8.27 15.23 -1.92
N CYS A 146 7.12 15.33 -2.60
CA CYS A 146 6.91 16.31 -3.67
C CYS A 146 7.04 17.75 -3.15
N LEU A 147 6.47 18.04 -1.97
CA LEU A 147 6.57 19.35 -1.34
C LEU A 147 8.01 19.70 -0.96
N GLU A 148 8.79 18.73 -0.50
CA GLU A 148 10.22 18.90 -0.25
C GLU A 148 10.95 19.30 -1.55
N GLY A 149 10.69 18.60 -2.65
CA GLY A 149 11.25 18.95 -3.97
C GLY A 149 10.88 20.37 -4.42
N VAL A 150 9.63 20.78 -4.23
CA VAL A 150 9.16 22.15 -4.52
C VAL A 150 9.85 23.17 -3.60
N GLN A 151 10.05 22.85 -2.33
CA GLN A 151 10.76 23.72 -1.41
C GLN A 151 12.22 23.91 -1.78
N LEU A 152 12.94 22.83 -2.13
CA LEU A 152 14.32 22.89 -2.61
C LEU A 152 14.44 23.71 -3.88
N TYR A 153 13.55 23.48 -4.86
CA TYR A 153 13.50 24.26 -6.09
C TYR A 153 13.32 25.76 -5.81
N LEU A 154 12.37 26.10 -4.94
CA LEU A 154 12.12 27.49 -4.58
C LEU A 154 13.24 28.08 -3.72
N LEU A 155 13.91 27.30 -2.87
CA LEU A 155 15.09 27.75 -2.13
C LEU A 155 16.21 28.16 -3.10
N VAL A 156 16.54 27.31 -4.08
CA VAL A 156 17.55 27.59 -5.12
C VAL A 156 17.17 28.83 -5.94
N ARG A 157 15.90 28.97 -6.33
CA ARG A 157 15.42 30.13 -7.10
C ARG A 157 15.43 31.43 -6.29
N ASN A 158 15.04 31.38 -5.02
CA ASN A 158 15.01 32.56 -4.15
C ASN A 158 16.42 32.98 -3.68
N LEU A 159 17.39 32.06 -3.59
CA LEU A 159 18.80 32.41 -3.40
C LEU A 159 19.34 33.25 -4.57
N LYS A 160 18.83 33.06 -5.78
CA LYS A 160 19.13 33.92 -6.94
C LYS A 160 18.39 35.28 -6.92
N VAL A 161 17.34 35.44 -6.11
CA VAL A 161 16.50 36.64 -6.09
C VAL A 161 16.34 37.11 -4.64
N VAL A 162 17.34 37.82 -4.14
CA VAL A 162 17.36 38.44 -2.81
C VAL A 162 16.24 39.48 -2.73
N LYS A 163 15.09 39.11 -2.12
CA LYS A 163 14.13 39.93 -1.34
C LYS A 163 12.76 39.26 -1.34
N TYR A 164 12.39 38.52 -0.28
CA TYR A 164 10.97 38.31 0.06
C TYR A 164 10.77 37.86 1.51
N SER A 165 10.58 38.81 2.43
CA SER A 165 10.51 38.56 3.88
C SER A 165 9.10 38.65 4.51
N SER A 166 8.00 38.59 3.72
CA SER A 166 6.64 38.74 4.29
C SER A 166 5.67 37.57 4.01
N ARG A 167 5.92 36.72 2.99
CA ARG A 167 5.00 35.63 2.59
C ARG A 167 5.31 34.23 3.15
N GLN A 168 6.31 34.08 4.02
CA GLN A 168 6.76 32.75 4.46
C GLN A 168 5.74 31.99 5.33
N GLY A 169 4.99 32.69 6.20
CA GLY A 169 3.98 32.06 7.06
C GLY A 169 2.78 31.49 6.29
N LEU A 170 2.25 32.25 5.33
CA LEU A 170 1.13 31.83 4.48
C LEU A 170 1.53 30.65 3.58
N ARG A 171 2.74 30.70 3.01
CA ARG A 171 3.29 29.61 2.20
C ARG A 171 3.45 28.32 3.02
N ARG A 172 3.89 28.40 4.28
CA ARG A 172 4.00 27.24 5.18
C ARG A 172 2.65 26.60 5.46
N ARG A 173 1.61 27.40 5.70
CA ARG A 173 0.23 26.91 5.87
C ARG A 173 -0.31 26.23 4.61
N TYR A 174 -0.11 26.82 3.44
CA TYR A 174 -0.52 26.22 2.17
C TYR A 174 0.22 24.89 1.88
N MET A 175 1.51 24.80 2.19
CA MET A 175 2.27 23.55 2.03
C MET A 175 1.76 22.45 2.97
N LEU A 176 1.43 22.78 4.23
CA LEU A 176 0.80 21.85 5.17
C LEU A 176 -0.58 21.37 4.71
N LEU A 177 -1.42 22.30 4.21
CA LEU A 177 -2.73 21.97 3.66
C LEU A 177 -2.62 21.10 2.40
N ALA A 178 -1.67 21.37 1.52
CA ALA A 178 -1.45 20.56 0.33
C ALA A 178 -0.91 19.15 0.69
N GLY A 179 -0.01 19.05 1.67
CA GLY A 179 0.63 17.81 2.08
C GLY A 179 -0.33 16.82 2.74
N TYR A 180 -1.28 17.30 3.55
CA TYR A 180 -2.30 16.44 4.18
C TYR A 180 -3.65 16.42 3.45
N GLY A 181 -3.98 17.49 2.72
CA GLY A 181 -5.24 17.59 1.97
C GLY A 181 -5.23 16.76 0.69
N SER A 182 -4.12 16.72 -0.04
CA SER A 182 -4.06 15.92 -1.28
C SER A 182 -4.18 14.40 -1.04
N PRO A 183 -3.52 13.78 -0.04
CA PRO A 183 -3.74 12.37 0.28
C PRO A 183 -5.15 12.08 0.78
N ALA A 184 -5.73 12.98 1.58
CA ALA A 184 -7.10 12.83 2.06
C ALA A 184 -8.10 12.84 0.90
N LEU A 185 -7.93 13.74 -0.08
CA LEU A 185 -8.75 13.79 -1.28
C LEU A 185 -8.63 12.50 -2.10
N ILE A 186 -7.41 12.00 -2.32
CA ILE A 186 -7.16 10.77 -3.09
C ILE A 186 -7.83 9.57 -2.42
N VAL A 187 -7.73 9.44 -1.09
CA VAL A 187 -8.38 8.36 -0.33
C VAL A 187 -9.90 8.49 -0.36
N ALA A 188 -10.43 9.71 -0.22
CA ALA A 188 -11.88 9.96 -0.29
C ALA A 188 -12.47 9.60 -1.67
N VAL A 189 -11.78 9.98 -2.75
CA VAL A 189 -12.19 9.61 -4.12
C VAL A 189 -12.09 8.11 -4.32
N SER A 190 -11.02 7.49 -3.84
CA SER A 190 -10.82 6.03 -3.95
C SER A 190 -11.91 5.25 -3.20
N ALA A 191 -12.27 5.69 -1.99
CA ALA A 191 -13.35 5.10 -1.20
C ALA A 191 -14.74 5.35 -1.82
N GLY A 192 -14.95 6.50 -2.44
CA GLY A 192 -16.22 6.84 -3.10
C GLY A 192 -16.45 6.10 -4.41
N VAL A 193 -15.40 5.90 -5.22
CA VAL A 193 -15.50 5.23 -6.53
C VAL A 193 -15.56 3.70 -6.37
N PHE A 194 -14.83 3.14 -5.40
CA PHE A 194 -14.81 1.69 -5.18
C PHE A 194 -14.90 1.36 -3.68
N PRO A 195 -16.10 1.49 -3.08
CA PRO A 195 -16.31 1.23 -1.65
C PRO A 195 -15.97 -0.22 -1.26
N GLY A 196 -16.17 -1.17 -2.18
CA GLY A 196 -15.80 -2.58 -2.01
C GLY A 196 -14.29 -2.88 -2.05
N GLY A 197 -13.45 -1.89 -2.36
CA GLY A 197 -12.00 -2.07 -2.49
C GLY A 197 -11.21 -2.07 -1.19
N TYR A 198 -11.77 -1.47 -0.13
CA TYR A 198 -11.16 -1.51 1.19
C TYR A 198 -11.77 -2.61 2.05
N GLY A 199 -13.08 -2.88 1.93
CA GLY A 199 -13.73 -3.99 2.62
C GLY A 199 -14.82 -4.60 1.75
N THR A 200 -14.91 -5.92 1.72
CA THR A 200 -15.97 -6.61 1.00
C THR A 200 -17.26 -6.51 1.80
N ASP A 201 -18.11 -5.56 1.41
CA ASP A 201 -19.52 -5.54 1.79
C ASP A 201 -20.29 -6.39 0.80
N THR A 202 -20.73 -7.55 1.25
CA THR A 202 -21.88 -8.23 0.66
C THR A 202 -22.79 -8.61 1.82
N LEU A 203 -23.66 -7.67 2.17
CA LEU A 203 -25.03 -8.01 2.55
C LEU A 203 -25.77 -8.47 1.29
#